data_AF-A0A6J8ASZ1-F1
#
_entry.id   AF-A0A6J8ASZ1-F1
#
_cell.length_a   1.000
_cell.length_b   1.000
_cell.length_c   1.000
_cell.angle_alpha   90.00
_cell.angle_beta   90.00
_cell.angle_gamma   90.00
#
_symmetry.space_group_name_H-M   'P 1'
#
loop_
_entity.id
_entity.type
_entity.pdbx_description
1 polymer ?
#
loop_
_entity_poly.entity_id
_entity_poly.type
_entity_poly.pdbx_seq_one_letter_code
_entity_poly.pdbx_strand_id
1 'polypeptide(L)'
;MIRELIQSGKHLKTIATDDFRKIRIKTEANITKTVVVRTSVYFLLDVTSRVTQQEAASQGTGNLSEEIKSKTDTLASEIEHVQMERIDFENKQENMKEKIDTLEKEKREHKDEDCGDKLRPFLYHEMGIQQRLEFGNVHRFGKSYRDKPRPIIARFLYFSELAMVKHAGKTLNGTHYGVNQQFPVEIEEKRRKLYPIMKAERRNRSKVVLIRDKLYVNDELVSVANDKAS
;
A
#
# COMPACT_ATOMS: atom_id res chain seq x y z
N MET A 1 -63.83 10.28 -98.40
CA MET A 1 -63.41 8.92 -98.01
C MET A 1 -61.91 8.76 -97.75
N ILE A 2 -61.00 8.91 -98.72
CA ILE A 2 -59.56 8.60 -98.50
C ILE A 2 -58.88 9.54 -97.48
N ARG A 3 -59.21 10.85 -97.45
CA ARG A 3 -58.60 11.81 -96.51
C ARG A 3 -58.99 11.57 -95.03
N GLU A 4 -60.24 11.17 -94.77
CA GLU A 4 -60.74 10.88 -93.41
C GLU A 4 -60.14 9.60 -92.83
N LEU A 5 -59.94 8.56 -93.65
CA LEU A 5 -59.24 7.33 -93.26
C LEU A 5 -57.76 7.59 -92.92
N ILE A 6 -57.10 8.50 -93.64
CA ILE A 6 -55.73 8.92 -93.33
C ILE A 6 -55.68 9.72 -92.02
N GLN A 7 -56.68 10.56 -91.74
CA GLN A 7 -56.77 11.34 -90.50
C GLN A 7 -57.06 10.46 -89.28
N SER A 8 -57.98 9.49 -89.39
CA SER A 8 -58.24 8.54 -88.30
C SER A 8 -57.05 7.60 -88.07
N GLY A 9 -56.38 7.14 -89.15
CA GLY A 9 -55.17 6.32 -89.05
C GLY A 9 -53.97 7.06 -88.44
N LYS A 10 -53.83 8.37 -88.71
CA LYS A 10 -52.86 9.23 -88.01
C LYS A 10 -53.22 9.38 -86.54
N HIS A 11 -54.48 9.65 -86.22
CA HIS A 11 -54.94 9.83 -84.84
C HIS A 11 -54.78 8.54 -84.00
N LEU A 12 -55.12 7.37 -84.56
CA LEU A 12 -54.90 6.06 -83.94
C LEU A 12 -53.41 5.74 -83.72
N LYS A 13 -52.53 6.08 -84.67
CA LYS A 13 -51.07 5.96 -84.47
C LYS A 13 -50.58 6.88 -83.35
N THR A 14 -51.07 8.12 -83.28
CA THR A 14 -50.70 9.07 -82.22
C THR A 14 -51.15 8.58 -80.84
N ILE A 15 -52.39 8.09 -80.71
CA ILE A 15 -52.93 7.53 -79.46
C ILE A 15 -52.14 6.30 -79.03
N ALA A 16 -51.86 5.37 -79.95
CA ALA A 16 -51.05 4.20 -79.64
C ALA A 16 -49.64 4.60 -79.19
N THR A 17 -48.99 5.56 -79.86
CA THR A 17 -47.65 6.03 -79.46
C THR A 17 -47.64 6.71 -78.09
N ASP A 18 -48.70 7.45 -77.73
CA ASP A 18 -48.81 8.10 -76.42
C ASP A 18 -49.05 7.10 -75.29
N ASP A 19 -49.86 6.06 -75.50
CA ASP A 19 -50.07 5.01 -74.51
C ASP A 19 -48.82 4.14 -74.31
N PHE A 20 -48.10 3.78 -75.38
CA PHE A 20 -46.80 3.11 -75.25
C PHE A 20 -45.76 3.98 -74.52
N ARG A 21 -45.79 5.30 -74.73
CA ARG A 21 -44.91 6.25 -74.02
C ARG A 21 -45.24 6.32 -72.55
N LYS A 22 -46.52 6.39 -72.17
CA LYS A 22 -46.98 6.37 -70.77
C LYS A 22 -46.63 5.06 -70.08
N ILE A 23 -46.82 3.92 -70.75
CA ILE A 23 -46.43 2.60 -70.23
C ILE A 23 -44.93 2.60 -69.97
N ARG A 24 -44.11 2.96 -70.96
CA ARG A 24 -42.64 2.99 -70.84
C ARG A 24 -42.16 3.86 -69.68
N ILE A 25 -42.69 5.08 -69.53
CA ILE A 25 -42.34 5.98 -68.42
C ILE A 25 -42.69 5.32 -67.06
N LYS A 26 -43.85 4.66 -66.97
CA LYS A 26 -44.27 3.96 -65.75
C LYS A 26 -43.38 2.73 -65.46
N THR A 27 -42.96 1.99 -66.49
CA THR A 27 -42.03 0.87 -66.33
C THR A 27 -40.64 1.34 -65.92
N GLU A 28 -40.10 2.39 -66.54
CA GLU A 28 -38.82 3.01 -66.19
C GLU A 28 -38.83 3.56 -64.75
N ALA A 29 -39.93 4.21 -64.33
CA ALA A 29 -40.12 4.68 -62.96
C ALA A 29 -40.16 3.52 -61.95
N ASN A 30 -40.82 2.41 -62.28
CA ASN A 30 -40.86 1.22 -61.42
C ASN A 30 -39.50 0.50 -61.34
N ILE A 31 -38.77 0.41 -62.45
CA ILE A 31 -37.40 -0.14 -62.46
C ILE A 31 -36.49 0.72 -61.58
N THR A 32 -36.54 2.05 -61.74
CA THR A 32 -35.76 2.99 -60.92
C THR A 32 -36.09 2.83 -59.43
N LYS A 33 -37.37 2.77 -59.06
CA LYS A 33 -37.79 2.50 -57.66
C LYS A 33 -37.24 1.17 -57.13
N THR A 34 -37.30 0.12 -57.93
CA THR A 34 -36.83 -1.22 -57.54
C THR A 34 -35.32 -1.24 -57.33
N VAL A 35 -34.55 -0.57 -58.19
CA VAL A 35 -33.09 -0.42 -58.04
C VAL A 35 -32.75 0.35 -56.77
N VAL A 36 -33.44 1.47 -56.49
CA VAL A 36 -33.24 2.28 -55.28
C VAL A 36 -33.56 1.48 -54.01
N VAL A 37 -34.65 0.70 -54.01
CA VAL A 37 -34.98 -0.18 -52.88
C VAL A 37 -33.90 -1.24 -52.70
N ARG A 38 -33.46 -1.88 -53.79
CA ARG A 38 -32.43 -2.92 -53.73
C ARG A 38 -31.08 -2.40 -53.23
N THR A 39 -30.64 -1.23 -53.68
CA THR A 39 -29.40 -0.59 -53.18
C THR A 39 -29.52 -0.21 -51.71
N SER A 40 -30.69 0.29 -51.29
CA SER A 40 -30.97 0.58 -49.88
C SER A 40 -30.92 -0.68 -49.02
N VAL A 41 -31.45 -1.80 -49.49
CA VAL A 41 -31.38 -3.10 -48.80
C VAL A 41 -29.94 -3.59 -48.65
N TYR A 42 -29.11 -3.49 -49.69
CA TYR A 42 -27.69 -3.85 -49.60
C TYR A 42 -26.92 -2.97 -48.61
N PHE A 43 -27.21 -1.66 -48.59
CA PHE A 43 -26.62 -0.75 -47.63
C PHE A 43 -27.01 -1.12 -46.19
N LEU A 44 -28.28 -1.41 -45.94
CA LEU A 44 -28.74 -1.84 -44.62
C LEU A 44 -28.08 -3.14 -44.16
N LEU A 45 -27.90 -4.12 -45.06
CA LEU A 45 -27.22 -5.38 -44.76
C LEU A 45 -25.75 -5.17 -44.33
N ASP A 46 -25.00 -4.30 -45.03
CA ASP A 46 -23.62 -3.94 -44.67
C ASP A 46 -23.56 -3.24 -43.31
N VAL A 47 -24.47 -2.29 -43.06
CA VAL A 47 -24.55 -1.60 -41.76
C VAL A 47 -24.84 -2.59 -40.63
N THR A 48 -25.79 -3.52 -40.79
CA THR A 48 -26.07 -4.55 -39.77
C THR A 48 -24.86 -5.43 -39.49
N SER A 49 -24.11 -5.85 -40.52
CA SER A 49 -22.91 -6.66 -40.34
C SER A 49 -21.85 -5.95 -39.50
N ARG A 50 -21.60 -4.67 -39.79
CA ARG A 50 -20.64 -3.85 -39.03
C ARG A 50 -21.08 -3.66 -37.58
N VAL A 51 -22.36 -3.39 -37.35
CA VAL A 51 -22.92 -3.25 -36.00
C VAL A 51 -22.74 -4.56 -35.21
N THR A 52 -23.06 -5.72 -35.79
CA THR A 52 -22.85 -7.01 -35.12
C THR A 52 -21.39 -7.30 -34.79
N GLN A 53 -20.44 -6.95 -35.67
CA GLN A 53 -19.01 -7.11 -35.39
C GLN A 53 -18.55 -6.19 -34.25
N GLN A 54 -19.06 -4.95 -34.22
CA GLN A 54 -18.73 -3.98 -33.19
C GLN A 54 -19.31 -4.36 -31.82
N GLU A 55 -20.51 -4.94 -31.78
CA GLU A 55 -21.11 -5.49 -30.55
C GLU A 55 -20.28 -6.66 -29.99
N ALA A 56 -19.83 -7.59 -30.84
CA ALA A 56 -18.98 -8.70 -30.43
C ALA A 56 -17.63 -8.23 -29.86
N ALA A 57 -17.01 -7.23 -30.51
CA ALA A 57 -15.78 -6.61 -30.00
C ALA A 57 -16.02 -5.93 -28.64
N SER A 58 -17.14 -5.23 -28.47
CA SER A 58 -17.51 -4.57 -27.22
C SER A 58 -17.80 -5.55 -26.07
N GLN A 59 -18.31 -6.75 -26.37
CA GLN A 59 -18.48 -7.79 -25.37
C GLN A 59 -17.13 -8.37 -24.94
N GLY A 60 -16.22 -8.60 -25.89
CA GLY A 60 -14.86 -9.07 -25.59
C GLY A 60 -14.08 -8.10 -24.70
N THR A 61 -14.19 -6.79 -24.94
CA THR A 61 -13.56 -5.77 -24.09
C THR A 61 -14.19 -5.70 -22.70
N GLY A 62 -15.51 -5.91 -22.59
CA GLY A 62 -16.22 -6.02 -21.30
C GLY A 62 -15.68 -7.16 -20.43
N ASN A 63 -15.59 -8.37 -20.98
CA ASN A 63 -15.08 -9.54 -20.27
C ASN A 63 -13.62 -9.35 -19.81
N LEU A 64 -12.77 -8.81 -20.67
CA LEU A 64 -11.38 -8.49 -20.32
C LEU A 64 -11.31 -7.44 -19.21
N SER A 65 -12.17 -6.44 -19.22
CA SER A 65 -12.25 -5.42 -18.16
C SER A 65 -12.65 -6.03 -16.83
N GLU A 66 -13.58 -6.98 -16.81
CA GLU A 66 -13.99 -7.67 -15.59
C GLU A 66 -12.88 -8.57 -15.04
N GLU A 67 -12.16 -9.28 -15.92
CA GLU A 67 -11.02 -10.10 -15.53
C GLU A 67 -9.86 -9.26 -14.98
N ILE A 68 -9.56 -8.12 -15.63
CA ILE A 68 -8.56 -7.16 -15.14
C ILE A 68 -8.97 -6.64 -13.76
N LYS A 69 -10.25 -6.29 -13.58
CA LYS A 69 -10.76 -5.79 -12.29
C LYS A 69 -10.62 -6.84 -11.19
N SER A 70 -10.99 -8.09 -11.46
CA SER A 70 -10.83 -9.19 -10.51
C SER A 70 -9.36 -9.41 -10.13
N LYS A 71 -8.45 -9.35 -11.12
CA LYS A 71 -7.01 -9.47 -10.88
C LYS A 71 -6.46 -8.29 -10.08
N THR A 72 -6.91 -7.06 -10.34
CA THR A 72 -6.49 -5.88 -9.58
C THR A 72 -6.96 -5.96 -8.13
N ASP A 73 -8.17 -6.45 -7.89
CA ASP A 73 -8.70 -6.61 -6.53
C ASP A 73 -7.91 -7.69 -5.75
N THR A 74 -7.57 -8.79 -6.43
CA THR A 74 -6.74 -9.85 -5.84
C THR A 74 -5.34 -9.35 -5.50
N LEU A 75 -4.67 -8.68 -6.44
CA LEU A 75 -3.34 -8.10 -6.22
C LEU A 75 -3.35 -7.04 -5.10
N ALA A 76 -4.40 -6.22 -5.03
CA ALA A 76 -4.55 -5.25 -3.95
C ALA A 76 -4.59 -5.95 -2.58
N SER A 77 -5.33 -7.05 -2.47
CA SER A 77 -5.40 -7.84 -1.23
C SER A 77 -4.07 -8.51 -0.86
N GLU A 78 -3.32 -9.02 -1.83
CA GLU A 78 -1.99 -9.59 -1.59
C GLU A 78 -0.98 -8.53 -1.14
N ILE A 79 -1.01 -7.34 -1.76
CA ILE A 79 -0.17 -6.21 -1.35
C ILE A 79 -0.48 -5.82 0.10
N GLU A 80 -1.75 -5.75 0.47
CA GLU A 80 -2.16 -5.43 1.85
C GLU A 80 -1.64 -6.49 2.84
N HIS A 81 -1.79 -7.77 2.51
CA HIS A 81 -1.27 -8.85 3.35
C HIS A 81 0.25 -8.78 3.53
N VAL A 82 1.00 -8.59 2.44
CA VAL A 82 2.47 -8.46 2.49
C VAL A 82 2.91 -7.23 3.28
N GLN A 83 2.19 -6.11 3.14
CA GLN A 83 2.45 -4.91 3.94
C GLN A 83 2.26 -5.17 5.43
N MET A 84 1.20 -5.87 5.81
CA MET A 84 0.94 -6.26 7.20
C MET A 84 2.05 -7.17 7.74
N GLU A 85 2.45 -8.19 6.98
CA GLU A 85 3.53 -9.10 7.38
C GLU A 85 4.88 -8.37 7.52
N ARG A 86 5.16 -7.38 6.65
CA ARG A 86 6.35 -6.53 6.74
C ARG A 86 6.35 -5.72 8.03
N ILE A 87 5.22 -5.10 8.38
CA ILE A 87 5.06 -4.33 9.61
C ILE A 87 5.30 -5.21 10.84
N ASP A 88 4.74 -6.42 10.87
CA ASP A 88 4.93 -7.35 11.97
C ASP A 88 6.39 -7.80 12.10
N PHE A 89 7.05 -8.05 10.97
CA PHE A 89 8.46 -8.40 10.96
C PHE A 89 9.35 -7.24 11.44
N GLU A 90 9.10 -6.01 10.97
CA GLU A 90 9.79 -4.79 11.43
C GLU A 90 9.63 -4.62 12.94
N ASN A 91 8.40 -4.73 13.45
CA ASN A 91 8.13 -4.69 14.90
C ASN A 91 8.92 -5.77 15.66
N LYS A 92 9.00 -6.99 15.12
CA LYS A 92 9.77 -8.09 15.74
C LYS A 92 11.27 -7.79 15.75
N GLN A 93 11.82 -7.24 14.67
CA GLN A 93 13.23 -6.86 14.58
C GLN A 93 13.60 -5.73 15.54
N GLU A 94 12.73 -4.73 15.69
CA GLU A 94 12.91 -3.65 16.66
C GLU A 94 12.84 -4.15 18.10
N ASN A 95 11.92 -5.05 18.39
CA ASN A 95 11.79 -5.68 19.71
C ASN A 95 13.02 -6.50 20.12
N MET A 96 13.92 -6.84 19.19
CA MET A 96 15.16 -7.57 19.46
C MET A 96 16.37 -6.68 19.75
N LYS A 97 16.19 -5.36 19.80
CA LYS A 97 17.25 -4.38 20.10
C LYS A 97 17.10 -3.84 21.51
N GLU A 98 18.15 -3.96 22.32
CA GLU A 98 18.24 -3.27 23.61
C GLU A 98 19.42 -2.31 23.61
N LYS A 99 19.21 -1.18 24.26
CA LYS A 99 20.18 -0.14 24.54
C LYS A 99 20.71 -0.35 25.96
N ILE A 100 21.99 -0.68 26.04
CA ILE A 100 22.70 -0.87 27.30
C ILE A 100 23.38 0.46 27.62
N ASP A 101 22.64 1.26 28.39
CA ASP A 101 23.03 2.55 28.91
C ASP A 101 23.96 2.36 30.10
N THR A 102 25.16 1.80 29.87
CA THR A 102 26.37 2.06 30.67
C THR A 102 27.50 1.10 30.34
N LEU A 103 28.57 1.64 29.77
CA LEU A 103 29.92 1.19 30.06
C LEU A 103 30.69 2.38 30.66
N GLU A 104 30.08 3.10 31.61
CA GLU A 104 30.62 4.36 32.18
C GLU A 104 31.96 4.18 32.90
N LYS A 105 32.38 2.95 33.24
CA LYS A 105 33.70 2.71 33.84
C LYS A 105 34.86 2.98 32.87
N GLU A 106 34.62 3.03 31.56
CA GLU A 106 35.66 3.39 30.61
C GLU A 106 35.70 4.91 30.39
N LYS A 107 36.83 5.53 30.74
CA LYS A 107 37.02 6.98 30.60
C LYS A 107 36.98 7.47 29.14
N ARG A 108 37.16 6.59 28.14
CA ARG A 108 37.17 6.94 26.70
C ARG A 108 36.74 5.77 25.81
N GLU A 109 35.86 6.06 24.84
CA GLU A 109 35.60 5.17 23.70
C GLU A 109 36.78 5.20 22.73
N HIS A 110 37.17 4.04 22.20
CA HIS A 110 38.18 3.93 21.14
C HIS A 110 37.48 3.72 19.79
N LYS A 111 38.05 4.26 18.70
CA LYS A 111 37.44 4.13 17.36
C LYS A 111 37.35 2.68 16.88
N ASP A 112 38.31 1.84 17.27
CA ASP A 112 38.44 0.46 16.81
C ASP A 112 38.04 -0.55 17.90
N GLU A 113 37.20 -0.14 18.85
CA GLU A 113 36.74 -1.04 19.91
C GLU A 113 35.69 -2.02 19.41
N ASP A 114 35.84 -3.30 19.79
CA ASP A 114 34.78 -4.29 19.62
C ASP A 114 33.77 -4.14 20.77
N CYS A 115 32.59 -3.63 20.42
CA CYS A 115 31.50 -3.43 21.37
C CYS A 115 30.94 -4.76 21.92
N GLY A 116 30.99 -5.85 21.13
CA GLY A 116 30.59 -7.19 21.56
C GLY A 116 31.55 -7.75 22.61
N ASP A 117 32.85 -7.58 22.44
CA ASP A 117 33.86 -7.98 23.42
C ASP A 117 33.82 -7.18 24.71
N LYS A 118 33.33 -5.93 24.67
CA LYS A 118 33.04 -5.16 25.90
C LYS A 118 31.75 -5.60 26.57
N LEU A 119 30.76 -5.99 25.78
CA LEU A 119 29.45 -6.37 26.29
C LEU A 119 29.49 -7.73 27.01
N ARG A 120 30.24 -8.72 26.49
CA ARG A 120 30.30 -10.06 27.11
C ARG A 120 30.79 -10.05 28.56
N PRO A 121 31.92 -9.40 28.91
CA PRO A 121 32.36 -9.28 30.31
C PRO A 121 31.37 -8.51 31.18
N PHE A 122 30.72 -7.47 30.64
CA PHE A 122 29.69 -6.74 31.36
C PHE A 122 28.52 -7.65 31.76
N LEU A 123 28.00 -8.43 30.81
CA LEU A 123 26.91 -9.38 31.07
C LEU A 123 27.32 -10.44 32.12
N TYR A 124 28.56 -10.90 32.07
CA TYR A 124 29.07 -11.89 33.02
C TYR A 124 29.26 -11.30 34.43
N HIS A 125 30.01 -10.21 34.55
CA HIS A 125 30.44 -9.66 35.85
C HIS A 125 29.37 -8.80 36.53
N GLU A 126 28.67 -7.95 35.77
CA GLU A 126 27.72 -6.99 36.35
C GLU A 126 26.28 -7.54 36.35
N MET A 127 25.95 -8.44 35.41
CA MET A 127 24.59 -9.02 35.30
C MET A 127 24.51 -10.50 35.71
N GLY A 128 25.64 -11.17 35.95
CA GLY A 128 25.67 -12.57 36.38
C GLY A 128 25.28 -13.59 35.30
N ILE A 129 25.27 -13.19 34.03
CA ILE A 129 24.88 -14.06 32.91
C ILE A 129 26.10 -14.87 32.48
N GLN A 130 26.14 -16.14 32.87
CA GLN A 130 27.26 -17.04 32.58
C GLN A 130 27.23 -17.61 31.16
N GLN A 131 26.06 -17.63 30.53
CA GLN A 131 25.92 -18.13 29.16
C GLN A 131 26.58 -17.18 28.17
N ARG A 132 27.33 -17.74 27.21
CA ARG A 132 27.82 -16.99 26.06
C ARG A 132 26.66 -16.66 25.13
N LEU A 133 26.31 -15.38 25.05
CA LEU A 133 25.26 -14.89 24.16
C LEU A 133 25.85 -14.58 22.78
N GLU A 134 25.08 -14.89 21.75
CA GLU A 134 25.41 -14.53 20.37
C GLU A 134 24.62 -13.28 19.95
N PHE A 135 25.35 -12.32 19.40
CA PHE A 135 24.79 -11.04 18.99
C PHE A 135 24.78 -10.94 17.47
N GLY A 136 23.81 -10.17 16.97
CA GLY A 136 23.89 -9.61 15.63
C GLY A 136 24.79 -8.39 15.63
N ASN A 137 24.22 -7.24 15.27
CA ASN A 137 24.96 -5.98 15.23
C ASN A 137 25.10 -5.40 16.64
N VAL A 138 26.33 -5.08 17.03
CA VAL A 138 26.64 -4.40 18.28
C VAL A 138 27.46 -3.15 17.99
N HIS A 139 27.02 -1.99 18.45
CA HIS A 139 27.67 -0.71 18.15
C HIS A 139 27.34 0.36 19.19
N ARG A 140 28.15 1.42 19.25
CA ARG A 140 27.86 2.61 20.04
C ARG A 140 26.73 3.43 19.41
N PHE A 141 25.80 3.90 20.24
CA PHE A 141 24.64 4.68 19.81
C PHE A 141 24.71 6.14 20.22
N GLY A 142 24.26 7.02 19.32
CA GLY A 142 24.18 8.46 19.56
C GLY A 142 25.46 9.24 19.22
N LYS A 143 25.42 10.55 19.51
CA LYS A 143 26.52 11.48 19.28
C LYS A 143 27.61 11.29 20.35
N SER A 144 28.87 11.39 19.95
CA SER A 144 30.01 11.31 20.87
C SER A 144 30.12 12.60 21.70
N TYR A 145 30.30 12.44 23.01
CA TYR A 145 30.53 13.53 23.95
C TYR A 145 31.82 13.25 24.72
N ARG A 146 32.61 14.28 25.03
CA ARG A 146 33.94 14.13 25.65
C ARG A 146 33.89 13.54 27.07
N ASP A 147 32.78 13.74 27.78
CA ASP A 147 32.71 13.48 29.21
C ASP A 147 32.09 12.13 29.57
N LYS A 148 31.47 11.45 28.60
CA LYS A 148 30.78 10.16 28.81
C LYS A 148 30.87 9.26 27.59
N PRO A 149 31.17 7.96 27.76
CA PRO A 149 31.11 7.01 26.66
C PRO A 149 29.68 6.88 26.14
N ARG A 150 29.53 6.66 24.84
CA ARG A 150 28.22 6.40 24.24
C ARG A 150 27.65 5.07 24.72
N PRO A 151 26.32 4.93 24.87
CA PRO A 151 25.70 3.65 25.17
C PRO A 151 25.94 2.63 24.05
N ILE A 152 25.91 1.34 24.37
CA ILE A 152 25.99 0.26 23.38
C ILE A 152 24.57 -0.19 23.04
N ILE A 153 24.27 -0.32 21.75
CA ILE A 153 23.11 -1.08 21.28
C ILE A 153 23.58 -2.46 20.85
N ALA A 154 22.89 -3.47 21.35
CA ALA A 154 23.08 -4.85 20.95
C ALA A 154 21.78 -5.43 20.38
N ARG A 155 21.88 -6.02 19.18
CA ARG A 155 20.82 -6.86 18.62
C ARG A 155 21.02 -8.29 19.09
N PHE A 156 20.04 -8.83 19.82
CA PHE A 156 20.03 -10.23 20.22
C PHE A 156 19.58 -11.10 19.05
N LEU A 157 20.10 -12.34 18.94
CA LEU A 157 19.64 -13.30 17.94
C LEU A 157 18.42 -14.10 18.42
N TYR A 158 18.31 -14.30 19.74
CA TYR A 158 17.24 -15.09 20.33
C TYR A 158 16.43 -14.28 21.35
N PHE A 159 15.10 -14.41 21.29
CA PHE A 159 14.20 -13.73 22.22
C PHE A 159 14.38 -14.22 23.67
N SER A 160 14.73 -15.48 23.88
CA SER A 160 15.02 -16.04 25.21
C SER A 160 16.21 -15.35 25.88
N GLU A 161 17.28 -15.11 25.13
CA GLU A 161 18.48 -14.39 25.61
C GLU A 161 18.16 -12.95 25.92
N LEU A 162 17.41 -12.28 25.05
CA LEU A 162 16.91 -10.93 25.29
C LEU A 162 16.09 -10.86 26.59
N ALA A 163 15.15 -11.79 26.77
CA ALA A 163 14.30 -11.84 27.96
C ALA A 163 15.13 -12.07 29.23
N MET A 164 16.16 -12.92 29.15
CA MET A 164 17.11 -13.15 30.23
C MET A 164 17.88 -11.87 30.59
N VAL A 165 18.45 -11.17 29.60
CA VAL A 165 19.16 -9.90 29.81
C VAL A 165 18.23 -8.86 30.40
N LYS A 166 16.99 -8.74 29.90
CA LYS A 166 16.00 -7.79 30.41
C LYS A 166 15.59 -8.10 31.85
N HIS A 167 15.49 -9.37 32.21
CA HIS A 167 15.21 -9.78 33.58
C HIS A 167 16.38 -9.45 34.51
N ALA A 168 17.61 -9.82 34.12
CA ALA A 168 18.82 -9.52 34.85
C ALA A 168 19.06 -8.01 34.97
N GLY A 169 18.66 -7.20 33.99
CA GLY A 169 18.80 -5.74 34.06
C GLY A 169 18.11 -5.10 35.26
N LYS A 170 17.11 -5.77 35.86
CA LYS A 170 16.46 -5.29 37.09
C LYS A 170 17.40 -5.31 38.31
N THR A 171 18.44 -6.13 38.31
CA THR A 171 19.44 -6.19 39.39
C THR A 171 20.38 -4.99 39.38
N LEU A 172 20.46 -4.27 38.25
CA LEU A 172 21.29 -3.08 38.09
C LEU A 172 20.68 -1.84 38.79
N ASN A 173 19.48 -1.94 39.34
CA ASN A 173 18.84 -0.84 40.07
C ASN A 173 19.72 -0.36 41.23
N GLY A 174 20.01 0.94 41.27
CA GLY A 174 20.87 1.55 42.28
C GLY A 174 22.37 1.53 41.92
N THR A 175 22.75 0.89 40.82
CA THR A 175 24.08 1.03 40.22
C THR A 175 24.09 2.16 39.19
N HIS A 176 25.26 2.43 38.60
CA HIS A 176 25.36 3.32 37.44
C HIS A 176 24.85 2.63 36.15
N TYR A 177 24.75 1.31 36.21
CA TYR A 177 24.03 0.34 35.37
C TYR A 177 22.70 0.75 34.72
N GLY A 178 22.51 0.55 33.42
CA GLY A 178 21.21 0.69 32.77
C GLY A 178 21.04 -0.24 31.56
N VAL A 179 19.92 -0.97 31.51
CA VAL A 179 19.49 -1.74 30.33
C VAL A 179 18.07 -1.30 29.98
N ASN A 180 17.92 -0.73 28.78
CA ASN A 180 16.67 -0.16 28.31
C ASN A 180 16.35 -0.66 26.89
N GLN A 181 15.08 -0.92 26.61
CA GLN A 181 14.66 -1.30 25.27
C GLN A 181 14.85 -0.12 24.31
N GLN A 182 15.43 -0.40 23.14
CA GLN A 182 15.50 0.59 22.07
C GLN A 182 14.13 0.64 21.39
N PHE A 183 13.54 1.84 21.35
CA PHE A 183 12.29 2.07 20.63
C PHE A 183 12.55 2.87 19.35
N PRO A 184 11.67 2.75 18.33
CA PRO A 184 11.65 3.68 17.22
C PRO A 184 11.39 5.12 17.69
N VAL A 185 11.82 6.09 16.87
CA VAL A 185 11.89 7.51 17.23
C VAL A 185 10.52 8.05 17.65
N GLU A 186 9.45 7.65 16.97
CA GLU A 186 8.07 8.07 17.24
C GLU A 186 7.63 7.67 18.66
N ILE A 187 8.05 6.49 19.12
CA ILE A 187 7.77 6.00 20.47
C ILE A 187 8.65 6.72 21.48
N GLU A 188 9.95 6.92 21.19
CA GLU A 188 10.84 7.67 22.08
C GLU A 188 10.36 9.11 22.30
N GLU A 189 9.87 9.78 21.26
CA GLU A 189 9.32 11.13 21.35
C GLU A 189 8.09 11.21 22.25
N LYS A 190 7.16 10.25 22.11
CA LYS A 190 6.01 10.14 23.03
C LYS A 190 6.47 9.89 24.47
N ARG A 191 7.42 8.97 24.68
CA ARG A 191 7.99 8.70 26.02
C ARG A 191 8.66 9.93 26.61
N ARG A 192 9.34 10.74 25.80
CA ARG A 192 9.97 12.00 26.23
C ARG A 192 8.95 12.97 26.82
N LYS A 193 7.74 13.07 26.24
CA LYS A 193 6.63 13.87 26.78
C LYS A 193 6.09 13.31 28.09
N LEU A 194 6.15 11.99 28.28
CA LEU A 194 5.66 11.30 29.49
C LEU A 194 6.64 11.32 30.66
N TYR A 195 7.96 11.43 30.41
CA TYR A 195 8.97 11.38 31.48
C TYR A 195 8.81 12.46 32.56
N PRO A 196 8.48 13.73 32.27
CA PRO A 196 8.22 14.73 33.30
C PRO A 196 7.06 14.33 34.23
N ILE A 197 5.95 13.87 33.64
CA ILE A 197 4.76 13.43 34.39
C ILE A 197 5.11 12.21 35.25
N MET A 198 5.76 11.20 34.65
CA MET A 198 6.23 10.01 35.35
C MET A 198 7.12 10.35 36.55
N LYS A 199 8.04 11.32 36.40
CA LYS A 199 8.93 11.77 37.48
C LYS A 199 8.20 12.56 38.57
N ALA A 200 7.15 13.30 38.24
CA ALA A 200 6.32 14.00 39.22
C ALA A 200 5.50 12.99 40.05
N GLU A 201 4.84 12.05 39.38
CA GLU A 201 4.01 11.04 40.04
C GLU A 201 4.83 10.08 40.92
N ARG A 202 6.04 9.69 40.49
CA ARG A 202 6.96 8.93 41.34
C ARG A 202 7.38 9.69 42.59
N ARG A 203 7.55 11.02 42.51
CA ARG A 203 7.84 11.86 43.69
C ARG A 203 6.65 11.92 44.64
N ASN A 204 5.43 11.88 44.10
CA ASN A 204 4.19 11.79 44.87
C ASN A 204 3.91 10.40 45.44
N ARG A 205 4.83 9.43 45.27
CA ARG A 205 4.68 8.02 45.69
C ARG A 205 3.49 7.29 45.03
N SER A 206 2.98 7.81 43.91
CA SER A 206 1.97 7.13 43.10
C SER A 206 2.55 5.85 42.48
N LYS A 207 1.70 4.85 42.21
CA LYS A 207 2.09 3.66 41.45
C LYS A 207 2.19 4.04 39.97
N VAL A 208 3.39 4.04 39.39
CA VAL A 208 3.61 4.51 38.01
C VAL A 208 4.23 3.43 37.14
N VAL A 209 3.59 3.11 36.02
CA VAL A 209 4.06 2.12 35.04
C VAL A 209 4.05 2.72 33.64
N LEU A 210 5.20 2.72 32.94
CA LEU A 210 5.31 3.18 31.56
C LEU A 210 5.51 1.97 30.64
N ILE A 211 4.50 1.65 29.83
CA ILE A 211 4.50 0.51 28.90
C ILE A 211 4.51 1.06 27.48
N ARG A 212 5.56 0.75 26.70
CA ARG A 212 5.77 1.28 25.34
C ARG A 212 5.64 2.81 25.31
N ASP A 213 4.56 3.36 24.79
CA ASP A 213 4.25 4.79 24.70
C ASP A 213 3.09 5.25 25.62
N LYS A 214 2.67 4.42 26.59
CA LYS A 214 1.54 4.69 27.49
C LYS A 214 1.96 4.71 28.94
N LEU A 215 1.61 5.79 29.66
CA LEU A 215 1.87 5.95 31.09
C LEU A 215 0.60 5.62 31.88
N TYR A 216 0.74 4.74 32.87
CA TYR A 216 -0.30 4.39 33.82
C TYR A 216 0.07 4.90 35.21
N VAL A 217 -0.85 5.58 35.87
CA VAL A 217 -0.70 6.11 37.23
C VAL A 217 -1.86 5.57 38.05
N ASN A 218 -1.56 4.82 39.11
CA ASN A 218 -2.56 4.11 39.94
C ASN A 218 -3.52 3.26 39.09
N ASP A 219 -2.95 2.57 38.08
CA ASP A 219 -3.65 1.72 37.12
C ASP A 219 -4.58 2.46 36.12
N GLU A 220 -4.58 3.80 36.12
CA GLU A 220 -5.30 4.63 35.15
C GLU A 220 -4.38 5.16 34.05
N LEU A 221 -4.87 5.18 32.80
CA LEU A 221 -4.13 5.67 31.65
C LEU A 221 -4.06 7.20 31.65
N VAL A 222 -2.84 7.75 31.65
CA VAL A 222 -2.62 9.19 31.49
C VAL A 222 -2.73 9.54 30.01
N SER A 223 -3.82 10.22 29.63
CA SER A 223 -3.93 10.85 28.32
C SER A 223 -3.13 12.15 28.30
N VAL A 224 -2.06 12.21 27.49
CA VAL A 224 -1.43 13.49 27.16
C VAL A 224 -2.34 14.18 26.17
N ALA A 225 -2.83 15.39 26.48
CA ALA A 225 -3.58 16.17 25.51
C ALA A 225 -2.72 16.33 24.25
N ASN A 226 -3.25 15.91 23.09
CA ASN A 226 -2.59 16.18 21.83
C ASN A 226 -2.51 17.69 21.66
N ASP A 227 -1.30 18.23 21.62
CA ASP A 227 -1.04 19.55 21.05
C ASP A 227 -1.57 19.54 19.61
N LYS A 228 -2.80 20.00 19.43
CA LYS A 228 -3.27 20.44 18.11
C LYS A 228 -2.42 21.66 17.79
N ALA A 229 -1.39 21.47 16.96
CA ALA A 229 -0.67 22.58 16.35
C ALA A 229 -1.71 23.47 15.65
N SER A 230 -1.81 24.71 16.14
CA SER A 230 -2.40 25.84 15.42
C SER A 230 -1.45 26.27 14.30
#